data_AF-A0A4Q7CVN0-F1
#
_entry.id   AF-A0A4Q7CVN0-F1
#
_cell.length_a   1.000
_cell.length_b   1.000
_cell.length_c   1.000
_cell.angle_alpha   90.00
_cell.angle_beta   90.00
_cell.angle_gamma   90.00
#
_symmetry.space_group_name_H-M   'P 1'
#
loop_
_entity.id
_entity.type
_entity.pdbx_description
1 polymer ?
#
loop_
_entity_poly.entity_id
_entity_poly.type
_entity_poly.pdbx_seq_one_letter_code
_entity_poly.pdbx_strand_id
1 'polypeptide(L)' 'MQMHEAKQVAQVIGALNANAKLAEGWTLLAVVSGEVVKSETPSAVYVLGKAEAEVKEEDWTRLTVEELQARKKAEGL' A
#
# COMPACT_ATOMS: atom_id res chain seq x y z
N MET A 1 -2.31 -7.49 22.94
CA MET A 1 -2.54 -7.79 21.51
C MET A 1 -2.69 -6.44 20.80
N GLN A 2 -1.62 -5.89 20.23
CA GLN A 2 -1.68 -4.63 19.50
C GLN A 2 -2.28 -4.89 18.12
N MET A 3 -3.36 -4.19 17.77
CA MET A 3 -3.84 -4.14 16.38
C MET A 3 -2.79 -3.38 15.57
N HIS A 4 -2.14 -4.04 14.61
CA HIS A 4 -1.49 -3.32 13.53
C HIS A 4 -2.59 -2.60 12.75
N GLU A 5 -2.63 -1.27 12.84
CA GLU A 5 -3.64 -0.42 12.25
C GLU A 5 -3.57 -0.49 10.71
N ALA A 6 -4.31 -1.41 10.11
CA ALA A 6 -4.63 -1.31 8.68
C ALA A 6 -5.56 -0.10 8.50
N LYS A 7 -5.06 0.98 7.91
CA LYS A 7 -5.84 2.21 7.65
C LYS A 7 -6.97 1.96 6.63
N GLN A 8 -6.76 1.00 5.74
CA GLN A 8 -7.76 0.56 4.78
C GLN A 8 -7.84 -0.96 4.76
N VAL A 9 -9.04 -1.50 4.73
CA VAL A 9 -9.33 -2.93 4.59
C VAL A 9 -10.26 -3.14 3.40
N ALA A 10 -9.92 -4.06 2.51
CA ALA A 10 -10.71 -4.42 1.35
C ALA A 10 -10.94 -5.92 1.29
N GLN A 11 -12.15 -6.32 0.93
CA GLN A 11 -12.53 -7.70 0.69
C GLN A 11 -12.69 -7.94 -0.81
N VAL A 12 -12.02 -8.96 -1.35
CA VAL A 12 -12.11 -9.33 -2.77
C VAL A 12 -12.37 -10.81 -2.95
N ILE A 13 -13.14 -11.16 -3.98
CA ILE A 13 -13.46 -12.55 -4.31
C ILE A 13 -12.46 -13.04 -5.37
N GLY A 14 -11.87 -14.22 -5.12
CA GLY A 14 -11.01 -14.90 -6.07
C GLY A 14 -9.56 -14.43 -6.10
N ALA A 15 -8.67 -15.35 -6.44
CA ALA A 15 -7.23 -15.16 -6.38
C ALA A 15 -6.72 -14.07 -7.35
N LEU A 16 -7.36 -13.92 -8.52
CA LEU A 16 -6.95 -12.90 -9.51
C LEU A 16 -7.07 -11.48 -8.95
N ASN A 17 -8.20 -11.16 -8.32
CA ASN A 17 -8.44 -9.85 -7.73
C ASN A 17 -7.55 -9.61 -6.51
N ALA A 18 -7.30 -10.66 -5.72
CA ALA A 18 -6.36 -10.58 -4.60
C ALA A 18 -4.94 -10.25 -5.08
N ASN A 19 -4.46 -10.93 -6.13
CA ASN A 19 -3.13 -10.70 -6.69
C ASN A 19 -2.96 -9.30 -7.26
N ALA A 20 -3.99 -8.73 -7.88
CA ALA A 20 -3.97 -7.35 -8.34
C ALA A 20 -3.76 -6.37 -7.17
N LYS A 21 -4.46 -6.57 -6.05
CA LYS A 21 -4.29 -5.74 -4.84
C LYS A 21 -2.93 -5.94 -4.19
N LEU A 22 -2.41 -7.16 -4.14
CA LEU A 22 -1.07 -7.43 -3.64
C LEU A 22 0.00 -6.69 -4.47
N ALA A 23 -0.16 -6.63 -5.79
CA ALA A 23 0.73 -5.87 -6.67
C ALA A 23 0.67 -4.35 -6.45
N GLU A 24 -0.47 -3.81 -5.99
CA GLU A 24 -0.64 -2.41 -5.58
C GLU A 24 -0.02 -2.09 -4.18
N GLY A 25 0.68 -3.05 -3.57
CA GLY A 25 1.30 -2.91 -2.25
C GLY A 25 0.35 -3.14 -1.08
N TRP A 26 -0.78 -3.85 -1.29
CA TRP A 26 -1.62 -4.31 -0.19
C TRP A 26 -1.02 -5.57 0.45
N THR A 27 -1.39 -5.83 1.70
CA THR A 27 -0.98 -7.00 2.47
C THR A 27 -2.17 -7.92 2.71
N LEU A 28 -1.99 -9.22 2.51
CA LEU A 28 -3.03 -10.21 2.83
C LEU A 28 -3.17 -10.35 4.35
N LEU A 29 -4.38 -10.16 4.87
CA LEU A 29 -4.68 -10.29 6.30
C LEU A 29 -5.35 -11.63 6.61
N ALA A 30 -6.30 -12.05 5.77
CA ALA A 30 -7.03 -13.30 5.97
C ALA A 30 -7.58 -13.85 4.65
N VAL A 31 -7.77 -15.17 4.61
CA VAL A 31 -8.56 -15.85 3.59
C VAL A 31 -9.74 -16.52 4.30
N VAL A 32 -10.95 -16.21 3.86
CA VAL A 32 -12.18 -16.73 4.43
C VAL A 32 -12.97 -17.46 3.36
N SER A 33 -13.66 -18.54 3.75
CA SER A 33 -14.67 -19.15 2.89
C SER A 33 -15.86 -18.19 2.79
N GLY A 34 -16.12 -17.69 1.59
CA GLY A 34 -17.30 -16.88 1.34
C GLY A 34 -18.32 -17.66 0.55
N GLU A 35 -19.55 -17.68 1.04
CA GLU A 35 -20.70 -17.97 0.18
C GLU A 35 -20.96 -16.70 -0.64
N VAL A 36 -20.64 -16.73 -1.93
CA VAL A 36 -21.16 -15.70 -2.82
C VAL A 36 -22.65 -15.99 -2.94
N VAL A 37 -23.49 -15.03 -2.57
CA VAL A 37 -24.97 -15.12 -2.52
C VAL A 37 -25.60 -15.58 -3.86
N LYS A 38 -24.80 -15.75 -4.93
CA LYS A 38 -25.22 -16.20 -6.26
C LYS A 38 -24.28 -17.20 -6.95
N SER A 39 -23.24 -17.76 -6.31
CA SER A 39 -22.41 -18.80 -6.94
C SER A 39 -22.63 -20.16 -6.29
N GLU A 40 -23.00 -21.16 -7.10
CA GLU A 40 -23.12 -22.56 -6.68
C GLU A 40 -21.77 -23.19 -6.33
N THR A 41 -20.67 -22.49 -6.61
CA THR A 41 -19.31 -22.91 -6.27
C THR A 41 -18.78 -22.16 -5.05
N PRO A 42 -18.17 -22.88 -4.08
CA PRO A 42 -17.51 -22.24 -2.94
C PRO A 42 -16.37 -21.35 -3.45
N SER A 43 -16.37 -20.08 -3.04
CA SER A 43 -15.37 -19.12 -3.46
C SER A 43 -14.52 -18.68 -2.27
N ALA A 44 -13.20 -18.59 -2.49
CA ALA A 44 -12.30 -17.99 -1.52
C ALA A 44 -12.43 -16.47 -1.56
N VAL A 45 -12.55 -15.87 -0.38
CA VAL A 45 -12.64 -14.43 -0.18
C VAL A 45 -11.40 -13.97 0.57
N TYR A 46 -10.72 -12.97 0.02
CA TYR A 46 -9.45 -12.47 0.51
C TYR A 46 -9.67 -11.11 1.17
N VAL A 47 -9.21 -10.98 2.41
CA VAL A 47 -9.23 -9.72 3.16
C VAL A 47 -7.82 -9.15 3.12
N LEU A 48 -7.69 -7.96 2.55
CA LEU A 48 -6.43 -7.27 2.34
C LEU A 48 -6.41 -5.95 3.11
N GLY A 49 -5.29 -5.64 3.71
CA GLY A 49 -5.03 -4.38 4.40
C GLY A 49 -4.03 -3.54 3.63
N LYS A 50 -4.20 -2.23 3.64
CA LYS A 50 -3.15 -1.30 3.21
C LYS A 50 -2.74 -0.47 4.42
N ALA A 51 -1.46 -0.61 4.80
CA ALA A 51 -0.85 0.32 5.73
C ALA A 51 -0.75 1.70 5.06
N GLU A 52 -0.79 2.76 5.87
CA GLU A 52 -0.32 4.06 5.38
C GLU A 52 1.11 3.86 4.89
N ALA A 53 1.41 4.32 3.68
CA ALA A 53 2.78 4.29 3.21
C ALA A 53 3.61 5.03 4.26
N GLU A 54 4.48 4.31 4.96
CA GLU A 54 5.49 4.92 5.79
C GLU A 54 6.23 5.86 4.84
N VAL A 55 6.03 7.17 5.03
CA VAL A 55 6.85 8.17 4.33
C VAL A 55 8.25 7.84 4.81
N LYS A 56 9.01 7.08 4.02
CA LYS A 56 10.40 6.85 4.30
C LYS A 56 11.01 8.23 4.43
N GLU A 57 11.47 8.54 5.63
CA GLU A 57 12.04 9.84 6.05
C GLU A 57 13.36 10.17 5.30
N GLU A 58 13.58 9.55 4.14
CA GLU A 58 14.72 9.72 3.26
C GLU A 58 14.41 10.63 2.07
N ASP A 59 13.14 11.00 1.84
CA ASP A 59 12.72 11.79 0.66
C ASP A 59 12.61 13.32 0.89
N TRP A 60 13.06 13.83 2.04
CA TRP A 60 13.03 15.29 2.34
C TRP A 60 14.38 16.01 2.17
N THR A 61 15.48 15.29 1.95
CA THR A 61 16.83 15.88 1.82
C THR A 61 17.36 15.90 0.38
N ARG A 62 16.57 15.49 -0.60
CA ARG A 62 16.97 15.49 -2.01
C ARG A 62 16.66 16.81 -2.74
N LEU A 63 16.77 17.94 -2.04
CA LEU A 63 17.40 19.11 -2.67
C LEU A 63 18.89 18.86 -2.53
N THR A 64 19.49 18.30 -3.57
CA THR A 64 20.91 17.92 -3.51
C THR A 64 21.72 19.17 -3.15
N VAL A 65 22.78 18.99 -2.38
CA VAL A 65 23.71 20.08 -2.02
C VAL A 65 24.19 20.83 -3.29
N GLU A 66 24.21 20.15 -4.45
CA GLU A 66 24.45 20.73 -5.77
C GLU A 66 23.41 21.78 -6.18
N GLU A 67 22.12 21.57 -5.95
CA GLU A 67 21.06 22.55 -6.25
C GLU A 67 21.15 23.76 -5.31
N LEU A 68 21.48 23.55 -4.03
CA LEU A 68 21.72 24.63 -3.08
C LEU A 68 22.98 25.44 -3.42
N GLN A 69 24.05 24.77 -3.88
CA GLN A 69 25.27 25.43 -4.34
C GLN A 69 25.06 26.17 -5.67
N ALA A 70 24.28 25.61 -6.59
CA ALA A 70 23.89 26.27 -7.83
C ALA A 70 23.06 27.53 -7.58
N ARG A 71 22.13 27.48 -6.61
CA ARG A 71 21.31 28.63 -6.21
C ARG A 71 22.13 29.72 -5.51
N LYS A 72 23.01 29.37 -4.57
CA LYS A 72 23.94 30.34 -3.95
C LYS A 72 24.88 30.99 -4.96
N LYS A 73 25.33 30.25 -5.98
CA LYS A 73 26.17 30.79 -7.05
C LYS A 73 25.39 31.69 -8.01
N ALA A 74 24.10 31.42 -8.23
CA ALA A 74 23.21 32.25 -9.03
C ALA A 74 22.73 33.52 -8.29
N GLU A 75 22.66 33.47 -6.96
CA GLU A 75 22.19 34.57 -6.10
C GLU A 75 23.29 35.52 -5.61
N GLY A 76 24.57 35.27 -5.95
CA GLY A 76 25.65 36.26 -5.91
C GLY A 76 25.77 37.10 -4.62
N LEU A 77 26.45 36.55 -3.61
CA LEU A 77 27.08 37.29 -2.53
C LEU A 77 28.57 36.92 -2.46
#